data_AF-A0A2W5G058-F1
#
_entry.id   AF-A0A2W5G058-F1
#
_cell.length_a   1.000
_cell.length_b   1.000
_cell.length_c   1.000
_cell.angle_alpha   90.00
_cell.angle_beta   90.00
_cell.angle_gamma   90.00
#
_symmetry.space_group_name_H-M   'P 1'
#
loop_
_entity.id
_entity.type
_entity.pdbx_description
1 polymer ?
#
loop_
_entity_poly.entity_id
_entity_poly.type
_entity_poly.pdbx_seq_one_letter_code
_entity_poly.pdbx_strand_id
1 'polypeptide(L)'
;MDRIVKLACPSSSPSKGPAMSRSRVAIASLFLALSAVGAHADPTLLVDRGLPTVNLNNVAGADRSNVAWVEGDAPSNQSYTVMGDSFTNSSGQTWAISTIRLWVVGDITSARLLGGIASGDLGLVSTSFTSSTTTYADASTYQGYGGSDIRLSQIDFAVNVLLAAGETFDFFLDGTGGSYVVPFLHASNAARSGSPQDGADDQMLYATLAGSSLSGVGTWTSLGNGWDKASDFNVQVEGTALPEPASLALVGVALLGLTISARRRT
;
A
#
# COMPACT_ATOMS: atom_id res chain seq x y z
N MET A 1 88.36 29.16 13.93
CA MET A 1 88.39 29.59 12.52
C MET A 1 87.06 30.29 12.27
N ASP A 2 86.96 31.55 12.72
CA ASP A 2 87.25 32.78 11.92
C ASP A 2 86.13 33.01 10.89
N ARG A 3 85.40 34.12 10.78
CA ARG A 3 85.50 35.52 11.25
C ARG A 3 84.13 36.20 11.04
N ILE A 4 83.81 37.16 11.92
CA ILE A 4 83.34 38.55 11.70
C ILE A 4 82.60 38.88 10.37
N VAL A 5 81.46 39.58 10.44
CA VAL A 5 81.22 40.97 9.92
C VAL A 5 79.77 41.42 10.19
N LYS A 6 79.66 42.72 10.47
CA LYS A 6 78.55 43.51 11.02
C LYS A 6 77.98 44.44 9.92
N LEU A 7 76.70 44.81 10.05
CA LEU A 7 76.02 46.02 9.54
C LEU A 7 75.89 46.26 8.01
N ALA A 8 74.66 46.41 7.53
CA ALA A 8 74.04 47.73 7.26
C ALA A 8 72.71 47.57 6.51
N CYS A 9 71.74 48.41 6.87
CA CYS A 9 70.51 48.67 6.12
C CYS A 9 70.74 49.93 5.25
N PRO A 10 70.14 50.01 4.06
CA PRO A 10 69.56 51.30 3.64
C PRO A 10 68.14 51.19 3.06
N SER A 11 67.44 52.31 3.22
CA SER A 11 66.11 52.65 2.74
C SER A 11 66.04 52.88 1.22
N SER A 12 64.85 52.72 0.62
CA SER A 12 64.11 53.77 -0.12
C SER A 12 62.95 53.21 -0.95
N SER A 13 61.93 54.07 -1.12
CA SER A 13 60.54 53.84 -1.53
C SER A 13 60.31 53.65 -3.05
N PRO A 14 59.12 53.97 -3.62
CA PRO A 14 57.96 53.11 -3.86
C PRO A 14 57.68 52.88 -5.37
N SER A 15 56.92 51.84 -5.74
CA SER A 15 56.24 51.83 -7.05
C SER A 15 54.78 51.38 -6.92
N LYS A 16 53.89 52.19 -7.51
CA LYS A 16 52.44 52.01 -7.57
C LYS A 16 52.05 51.33 -8.89
N GLY A 17 51.21 50.31 -8.78
CA GLY A 17 50.16 49.92 -9.73
C GLY A 17 50.48 48.77 -10.70
N PRO A 18 49.47 48.14 -11.36
CA PRO A 18 48.02 48.18 -11.14
C PRO A 18 47.43 46.78 -10.81
N ALA A 19 46.12 46.80 -10.54
CA ALA A 19 45.26 45.68 -10.20
C ALA A 19 45.26 44.52 -11.21
N MET A 20 45.18 43.28 -10.70
CA MET A 20 44.41 42.22 -11.35
C MET A 20 43.70 41.38 -10.29
N SER A 21 42.41 41.68 -10.17
CA SER A 21 41.36 40.81 -9.66
C SER A 21 41.58 39.36 -10.14
N ARG A 22 41.89 38.45 -9.22
CA ARG A 22 41.75 37.02 -9.47
C ARG A 22 40.43 36.57 -8.87
N SER A 23 39.48 36.40 -9.77
CA SER A 23 38.25 35.62 -9.70
C SER A 23 37.99 34.91 -8.38
N ARG A 24 37.16 35.52 -7.54
CA ARG A 24 36.13 34.78 -6.81
C ARG A 24 34.93 34.66 -7.76
N VAL A 25 34.08 33.65 -7.60
CA VAL A 25 32.94 33.23 -8.47
C VAL A 25 33.38 32.14 -9.49
N ALA A 26 32.86 30.91 -9.53
CA ALA A 26 31.75 30.27 -8.84
C ALA A 26 31.99 28.76 -8.71
N ILE A 27 31.98 28.23 -7.48
CA ILE A 27 31.62 26.82 -7.21
C ILE A 27 30.33 26.90 -6.39
N ALA A 28 29.20 27.11 -7.07
CA ALA A 28 27.89 27.13 -6.44
C ALA A 28 26.81 26.78 -7.46
N SER A 29 26.91 25.59 -8.07
CA SER A 29 25.83 25.07 -8.92
C SER A 29 25.68 23.55 -8.91
N LEU A 30 26.45 22.80 -8.10
CA LEU A 30 26.35 21.33 -8.05
C LEU A 30 25.47 20.79 -6.91
N PHE A 31 24.97 21.65 -6.01
CA PHE A 31 24.19 21.21 -4.84
C PHE A 31 22.66 21.34 -4.98
N LEU A 32 22.14 21.77 -6.13
CA LEU A 32 20.69 21.96 -6.31
C LEU A 32 19.97 20.82 -7.07
N ALA A 33 20.68 19.76 -7.46
CA ALA A 33 20.11 18.64 -8.22
C ALA A 33 19.83 17.38 -7.39
N LEU A 34 20.20 17.36 -6.10
CA LEU A 34 19.98 16.19 -5.22
C LEU A 34 18.81 16.36 -4.25
N SER A 35 18.10 17.48 -4.30
CA SER A 35 16.97 17.76 -3.40
C SER A 35 15.61 17.30 -3.94
N ALA A 36 15.55 16.78 -5.18
CA ALA A 36 14.30 16.40 -5.84
C ALA A 36 13.90 14.92 -5.64
N VAL A 37 14.69 14.12 -4.91
CA VAL A 37 14.40 12.68 -4.68
C VAL A 37 13.47 12.45 -3.48
N GLY A 38 12.79 13.49 -2.99
CA GLY A 38 12.00 13.43 -1.76
C GLY A 38 10.58 13.97 -1.87
N ALA A 39 10.03 14.13 -3.08
CA ALA A 39 8.59 14.28 -3.20
C ALA A 39 7.97 12.93 -2.85
N HIS A 40 7.57 12.75 -1.60
CA HIS A 40 6.65 11.68 -1.22
C HIS A 40 5.41 11.85 -2.10
N ALA A 41 5.23 10.97 -3.09
CA ALA A 41 3.96 10.91 -3.78
C ALA A 41 2.90 10.57 -2.75
N ASP A 42 1.81 11.33 -2.74
CA ASP A 42 0.66 10.99 -1.90
C ASP A 42 0.20 9.57 -2.28
N PRO A 43 -0.15 8.72 -1.30
CA PRO A 43 -0.70 7.40 -1.58
C PRO A 43 -1.88 7.51 -2.54
N THR A 44 -1.84 6.70 -3.59
CA THR A 44 -2.91 6.55 -4.57
C THR A 44 -3.58 5.19 -4.40
N LEU A 45 -4.82 5.08 -4.86
CA LEU A 45 -5.51 3.80 -4.93
C LEU A 45 -4.89 2.92 -6.03
N LEU A 46 -4.30 1.79 -5.62
CA LEU A 46 -3.61 0.82 -6.48
C LEU A 46 -4.51 -0.35 -6.89
N VAL A 47 -5.44 -0.73 -6.00
CA VAL A 47 -6.48 -1.74 -6.24
C VAL A 47 -7.78 -1.18 -5.71
N ASP A 48 -8.81 -1.15 -6.56
CA ASP A 48 -10.17 -0.80 -6.14
C ASP A 48 -11.14 -1.97 -6.30
N ARG A 49 -11.38 -2.66 -5.18
CA ARG A 49 -12.47 -3.63 -5.01
C ARG A 49 -13.35 -3.20 -3.84
N GLY A 50 -13.70 -1.91 -3.81
CA GLY A 50 -14.47 -1.30 -2.72
C GLY A 50 -15.90 -1.83 -2.57
N LEU A 51 -16.58 -1.40 -1.50
CA LEU A 51 -17.98 -1.77 -1.24
C LEU A 51 -18.89 -1.48 -2.44
N PRO A 52 -19.93 -2.30 -2.64
CA PRO A 52 -21.03 -2.02 -3.55
C PRO A 52 -21.65 -0.64 -3.35
N THR A 53 -22.21 -0.06 -4.42
CA THR A 53 -22.80 1.28 -4.36
C THR A 53 -24.14 1.32 -3.61
N VAL A 54 -24.81 0.18 -3.48
CA VAL A 54 -26.10 0.03 -2.82
C VAL A 54 -26.17 -1.29 -2.04
N ASN A 55 -27.14 -1.42 -1.14
CA ASN A 55 -27.43 -2.69 -0.49
C ASN A 55 -28.02 -3.69 -1.50
N LEU A 56 -27.22 -4.69 -1.87
CA LEU A 56 -27.61 -5.82 -2.70
C LEU A 56 -27.72 -7.11 -1.87
N ASN A 57 -28.23 -7.02 -0.64
CA ASN A 57 -28.55 -8.17 0.20
C ASN A 57 -30.01 -8.62 -0.05
N ASN A 58 -30.72 -9.06 0.99
CA ASN A 58 -31.99 -9.76 0.86
C ASN A 58 -33.08 -8.91 0.17
N VAL A 59 -33.12 -7.61 0.43
CA VAL A 59 -34.06 -6.66 -0.22
C VAL A 59 -33.89 -6.55 -1.73
N ALA A 60 -32.73 -6.89 -2.29
CA ALA A 60 -32.50 -6.84 -3.73
C ALA A 60 -33.08 -8.04 -4.49
N GLY A 61 -33.67 -9.02 -3.78
CA GLY A 61 -34.34 -10.17 -4.41
C GLY A 61 -33.39 -10.96 -5.32
N ALA A 62 -33.74 -11.10 -6.60
CA ALA A 62 -32.94 -11.83 -7.57
C ALA A 62 -31.55 -11.19 -7.81
N ASP A 63 -31.45 -9.88 -7.64
CA ASP A 63 -30.20 -9.12 -7.86
C ASP A 63 -29.26 -9.18 -6.66
N ARG A 64 -29.65 -9.86 -5.57
CA ARG A 64 -28.85 -10.04 -4.38
C ARG A 64 -27.45 -10.58 -4.70
N SER A 65 -26.42 -9.83 -4.32
CA SER A 65 -25.02 -10.09 -4.63
C SER A 65 -24.03 -9.72 -3.52
N ASN A 66 -24.52 -9.16 -2.41
CA ASN A 66 -23.70 -8.88 -1.24
C ASN A 66 -23.82 -10.03 -0.25
N VAL A 67 -22.68 -10.50 0.22
CA VAL A 67 -22.59 -11.61 1.16
C VAL A 67 -21.44 -11.34 2.12
N ALA A 68 -21.46 -11.96 3.29
CA ALA A 68 -20.35 -11.90 4.20
C ALA A 68 -20.01 -13.29 4.69
N TRP A 69 -18.72 -13.59 4.76
CA TRP A 69 -18.22 -14.93 4.99
C TRP A 69 -17.40 -15.01 6.26
N VAL A 70 -17.56 -16.14 6.93
CA VAL A 70 -16.77 -16.59 8.05
C VAL A 70 -16.82 -18.11 8.04
N GLU A 71 -15.76 -18.77 8.48
CA GLU A 71 -15.87 -20.15 8.95
C GLU A 71 -16.05 -20.11 10.46
N GLY A 72 -17.12 -20.75 10.95
CA GLY A 72 -17.55 -20.64 12.34
C GLY A 72 -16.54 -21.09 13.39
N ASP A 73 -16.81 -20.63 14.61
CA ASP A 73 -16.13 -20.85 15.89
C ASP A 73 -14.61 -20.65 15.87
N ALA A 74 -14.12 -19.48 16.30
CA ALA A 74 -12.81 -19.42 16.95
C ALA A 74 -12.96 -19.99 18.38
N PRO A 75 -12.44 -21.20 18.68
CA PRO A 75 -12.58 -21.77 19.99
C PRO A 75 -11.26 -21.57 20.75
N SER A 76 -11.40 -21.41 22.07
CA SER A 76 -10.34 -21.56 23.06
C SER A 76 -9.18 -22.45 22.57
N ASN A 77 -8.05 -21.83 22.24
CA ASN A 77 -6.73 -22.46 22.16
C ASN A 77 -6.54 -23.47 21.01
N GLN A 78 -7.41 -23.50 19.99
CA GLN A 78 -7.32 -24.42 18.85
C GLN A 78 -7.14 -23.69 17.52
N SER A 79 -6.63 -24.43 16.52
CA SER A 79 -6.55 -23.96 15.15
C SER A 79 -7.95 -23.74 14.56
N TYR A 80 -8.13 -22.69 13.78
CA TYR A 80 -9.40 -22.36 13.12
C TYR A 80 -9.15 -21.82 11.71
N THR A 81 -10.20 -21.79 10.88
CA THR A 81 -10.10 -21.28 9.52
C THR A 81 -10.28 -19.76 9.51
N VAL A 82 -9.37 -19.07 8.82
CA VAL A 82 -9.50 -17.65 8.49
C VAL A 82 -9.78 -17.48 7.01
N MET A 83 -10.52 -16.42 6.70
CA MET A 83 -10.96 -16.09 5.35
C MET A 83 -10.09 -14.98 4.77
N GLY A 84 -9.86 -15.05 3.47
CA GLY A 84 -8.95 -14.18 2.76
C GLY A 84 -9.20 -14.11 1.27
N ASP A 85 -8.41 -13.31 0.58
CA ASP A 85 -8.43 -13.14 -0.88
C ASP A 85 -7.04 -12.74 -1.35
N SER A 86 -6.90 -12.41 -2.63
CA SER A 86 -5.66 -11.95 -3.21
C SER A 86 -5.85 -10.68 -4.06
N PHE A 87 -4.75 -9.99 -4.30
CA PHE A 87 -4.65 -8.99 -5.36
C PHE A 87 -3.28 -9.04 -6.02
N THR A 88 -3.23 -8.74 -7.32
CA THR A 88 -1.99 -8.79 -8.10
C THR A 88 -1.55 -7.38 -8.49
N ASN A 89 -0.25 -7.12 -8.40
CA ASN A 89 0.34 -5.94 -9.01
C ASN A 89 0.34 -6.10 -10.54
N SER A 90 -0.69 -5.59 -11.19
CA SER A 90 -0.85 -5.61 -12.64
C SER A 90 -0.04 -4.52 -13.37
N SER A 91 0.65 -3.65 -12.62
CA SER A 91 1.48 -2.60 -13.20
C SER A 91 2.87 -3.11 -13.57
N GLY A 92 3.60 -2.33 -14.38
CA GLY A 92 5.02 -2.59 -14.67
C GLY A 92 5.99 -2.13 -13.59
N GLN A 93 5.50 -1.52 -12.50
CA GLN A 93 6.33 -0.93 -11.44
C GLN A 93 6.14 -1.67 -10.12
N THR A 94 7.15 -1.66 -9.25
CA THR A 94 6.97 -2.13 -7.86
C THR A 94 6.04 -1.18 -7.11
N TRP A 95 5.08 -1.73 -6.37
CA TRP A 95 4.25 -0.96 -5.46
C TRP A 95 4.85 -0.95 -4.06
N ALA A 96 4.90 0.22 -3.44
CA ALA A 96 5.08 0.39 -2.01
C ALA A 96 3.71 0.67 -1.39
N ILE A 97 3.10 -0.38 -0.86
CA ILE A 97 1.76 -0.37 -0.28
C ILE A 97 1.85 0.10 1.17
N SER A 98 1.05 1.10 1.50
CA SER A 98 0.97 1.70 2.83
C SER A 98 -0.32 1.37 3.56
N THR A 99 -1.39 1.06 2.84
CA THR A 99 -2.70 0.76 3.45
C THR A 99 -3.41 -0.35 2.71
N ILE A 100 -3.96 -1.29 3.48
CA ILE A 100 -4.91 -2.30 3.00
C ILE A 100 -6.21 -2.09 3.79
N ARG A 101 -7.26 -1.75 3.06
CA ARG A 101 -8.60 -1.50 3.59
C ARG A 101 -9.50 -2.70 3.32
N LEU A 102 -10.18 -3.16 4.35
CA LEU A 102 -11.16 -4.24 4.31
C LEU A 102 -12.48 -3.78 4.93
N TRP A 103 -13.54 -4.54 4.69
CA TRP A 103 -14.86 -4.30 5.30
C TRP A 103 -15.39 -5.55 5.97
N VAL A 104 -16.01 -5.35 7.12
CA VAL A 104 -16.65 -6.40 7.89
C VAL A 104 -18.10 -6.08 8.19
N VAL A 105 -18.91 -7.12 8.31
CA VAL A 105 -20.30 -7.02 8.76
C VAL A 105 -20.32 -7.21 10.28
N GLY A 106 -20.79 -6.18 10.98
CA GLY A 106 -20.86 -6.10 12.44
C GLY A 106 -19.76 -5.24 13.05
N ASP A 107 -19.61 -5.38 14.37
CA ASP A 107 -18.58 -4.69 15.15
C ASP A 107 -17.24 -5.43 15.08
N ILE A 108 -16.15 -4.67 15.16
CA ILE A 108 -14.80 -5.21 15.33
C ILE A 108 -14.15 -4.61 16.58
N THR A 109 -13.54 -5.47 17.39
CA THR A 109 -12.81 -5.12 18.62
C THR A 109 -11.31 -5.31 18.46
N SER A 110 -10.90 -6.34 17.72
CA SER A 110 -9.51 -6.57 17.34
C SER A 110 -9.41 -7.01 15.89
N ALA A 111 -8.31 -6.66 15.23
CA ALA A 111 -8.05 -7.01 13.85
C ALA A 111 -6.55 -7.28 13.64
N ARG A 112 -6.24 -8.31 12.87
CA ARG A 112 -4.90 -8.70 12.45
C ARG A 112 -4.95 -9.02 10.96
N LEU A 113 -4.11 -8.32 10.20
CA LEU A 113 -3.88 -8.66 8.81
C LEU A 113 -2.80 -9.73 8.74
N LEU A 114 -3.15 -10.87 8.18
CA LEU A 114 -2.23 -11.94 7.85
C LEU A 114 -2.07 -11.98 6.33
N GLY A 115 -0.97 -12.51 5.83
CA GLY A 115 -0.72 -12.56 4.39
C GLY A 115 0.75 -12.59 4.01
N GLY A 116 1.01 -12.35 2.73
CA GLY A 116 2.34 -12.39 2.13
C GLY A 116 2.26 -12.54 0.61
N ILE A 117 3.41 -12.68 -0.02
CA ILE A 117 3.48 -13.00 -1.46
C ILE A 117 3.02 -14.45 -1.64
N ALA A 118 2.09 -14.71 -2.56
CA ALA A 118 1.42 -16.01 -2.73
C ALA A 118 2.39 -17.20 -2.92
N SER A 119 3.56 -16.96 -3.51
CA SER A 119 4.60 -17.99 -3.71
C SER A 119 5.57 -18.15 -2.53
N GLY A 120 5.39 -17.39 -1.45
CA GLY A 120 6.31 -17.29 -0.32
C GLY A 120 5.67 -17.70 1.01
N ASP A 121 6.33 -17.32 2.10
CA ASP A 121 5.83 -17.55 3.45
C ASP A 121 4.71 -16.55 3.78
N LEU A 122 3.59 -17.06 4.27
CA LEU A 122 2.48 -16.24 4.76
C LEU A 122 2.53 -16.14 6.30
N GLY A 123 2.26 -14.95 6.82
CA GLY A 123 2.35 -14.71 8.26
C GLY A 123 1.66 -13.43 8.70
N LEU A 124 2.02 -12.93 9.87
CA LEU A 124 1.49 -11.67 10.39
C LEU A 124 2.05 -10.48 9.60
N VAL A 125 1.17 -9.69 8.99
CA VAL A 125 1.51 -8.50 8.22
C VAL A 125 1.35 -7.24 9.05
N SER A 126 0.21 -7.09 9.75
CA SER A 126 -0.04 -5.92 10.58
C SER A 126 -1.05 -6.19 11.70
N THR A 127 -0.84 -5.53 12.84
CA THR A 127 -1.83 -5.37 13.92
C THR A 127 -2.20 -3.91 14.13
N SER A 128 -1.63 -3.00 13.33
CA SER A 128 -1.93 -1.57 13.40
C SER A 128 -3.07 -1.28 12.45
N PHE A 129 -4.24 -1.03 13.02
CA PHE A 129 -5.45 -0.73 12.27
C PHE A 129 -6.23 0.42 12.90
N THR A 130 -7.02 1.10 12.07
CA THR A 130 -8.14 1.91 12.52
C THR A 130 -9.43 1.24 12.10
N SER A 131 -10.52 1.48 12.83
CA SER A 131 -11.84 1.03 12.42
C SER A 131 -12.87 2.14 12.59
N SER A 132 -13.83 2.16 11.69
CA SER A 132 -14.93 3.12 11.70
C SER A 132 -16.20 2.48 11.15
N THR A 133 -17.35 2.93 11.63
CA THR A 133 -18.62 2.57 10.99
C THR A 133 -18.72 3.21 9.62
N THR A 134 -19.23 2.46 8.65
CA THR A 134 -19.44 2.94 7.27
C THR A 134 -20.80 2.45 6.73
N THR A 135 -21.12 2.88 5.51
CA THR A 135 -22.32 2.51 4.76
C THR A 135 -21.96 2.26 3.30
N TYR A 136 -22.87 1.68 2.54
CA TYR A 136 -22.80 1.74 1.09
C TYR A 136 -22.94 3.19 0.59
N ALA A 137 -22.68 3.43 -0.70
CA ALA A 137 -22.67 4.78 -1.26
C ALA A 137 -24.05 5.47 -1.20
N ASP A 138 -25.15 4.71 -1.21
CA ASP A 138 -26.53 5.18 -1.01
C ASP A 138 -26.91 5.38 0.47
N ALA A 139 -25.94 5.34 1.38
CA ALA A 139 -26.10 5.42 2.83
C ALA A 139 -26.83 4.25 3.49
N SER A 140 -27.17 3.19 2.74
CA SER A 140 -27.71 1.96 3.32
C SER A 140 -26.63 1.14 4.02
N THR A 141 -27.03 0.27 4.93
CA THR A 141 -26.14 -0.65 5.66
C THR A 141 -26.35 -2.09 5.18
N TYR A 142 -25.56 -3.04 5.65
CA TYR A 142 -25.72 -4.46 5.32
C TYR A 142 -27.03 -4.99 5.88
N GLN A 143 -27.80 -5.73 5.07
CA GLN A 143 -28.99 -6.42 5.56
C GLN A 143 -28.72 -7.91 5.69
N GLY A 144 -28.86 -8.43 6.91
CA GLY A 144 -28.75 -9.86 7.18
C GLY A 144 -29.87 -10.67 6.54
N TYR A 145 -29.69 -11.99 6.49
CA TYR A 145 -30.69 -12.93 5.95
C TYR A 145 -32.08 -12.77 6.61
N GLY A 146 -32.12 -12.45 7.92
CA GLY A 146 -33.36 -12.20 8.66
C GLY A 146 -34.04 -10.86 8.35
N GLY A 147 -33.50 -10.05 7.43
CA GLY A 147 -34.03 -8.74 7.06
C GLY A 147 -33.62 -7.59 7.98
N SER A 148 -32.97 -7.88 9.11
CA SER A 148 -32.43 -6.87 10.00
C SER A 148 -31.18 -6.21 9.41
N ASP A 149 -31.10 -4.90 9.61
CA ASP A 149 -29.91 -4.12 9.30
C ASP A 149 -28.79 -4.40 10.32
N ILE A 150 -27.61 -4.68 9.79
CA ILE A 150 -26.39 -4.95 10.53
C ILE A 150 -25.36 -3.90 10.11
N ARG A 151 -24.65 -3.34 11.10
CA ARG A 151 -23.61 -2.35 10.88
C ARG A 151 -22.54 -2.85 9.90
N LEU A 152 -22.03 -1.96 9.06
CA LEU A 152 -20.78 -2.16 8.32
C LEU A 152 -19.64 -1.43 9.02
N SER A 153 -18.49 -2.09 9.13
CA SER A 153 -17.27 -1.49 9.66
C SER A 153 -16.17 -1.54 8.60
N GLN A 154 -15.53 -0.40 8.37
CA GLN A 154 -14.30 -0.29 7.58
C GLN A 154 -13.11 -0.51 8.50
N ILE A 155 -12.09 -1.22 8.01
CA ILE A 155 -10.84 -1.48 8.71
C ILE A 155 -9.70 -1.07 7.81
N ASP A 156 -8.88 -0.12 8.25
CA ASP A 156 -7.72 0.33 7.50
C ASP A 156 -6.45 -0.14 8.23
N PHE A 157 -5.72 -1.07 7.63
CA PHE A 157 -4.43 -1.53 8.16
C PHE A 157 -3.30 -0.65 7.65
N ALA A 158 -2.47 -0.14 8.56
CA ALA A 158 -1.18 0.42 8.19
C ALA A 158 -0.20 -0.73 7.90
N VAL A 159 0.39 -0.74 6.71
CA VAL A 159 1.30 -1.79 6.25
C VAL A 159 2.57 -1.19 5.63
N ASN A 160 3.57 -2.03 5.43
CA ASN A 160 4.80 -1.67 4.69
C ASN A 160 5.15 -2.85 3.76
N VAL A 161 4.40 -2.98 2.67
CA VAL A 161 4.54 -4.11 1.73
C VAL A 161 5.14 -3.58 0.44
N LEU A 162 6.20 -4.23 -0.03
CA LEU A 162 6.70 -4.09 -1.39
C LEU A 162 6.15 -5.22 -2.23
N LEU A 163 5.49 -4.89 -3.33
CA LEU A 163 4.91 -5.87 -4.25
C LEU A 163 5.48 -5.61 -5.64
N ALA A 164 6.33 -6.50 -6.15
CA ALA A 164 6.93 -6.35 -7.46
C ALA A 164 5.88 -6.53 -8.58
N ALA A 165 6.21 -6.06 -9.78
CA ALA A 165 5.35 -6.20 -10.96
C ALA A 165 5.04 -7.69 -11.21
N GLY A 166 3.76 -8.02 -11.35
CA GLY A 166 3.25 -9.38 -11.57
C GLY A 166 3.15 -10.24 -10.31
N GLU A 167 3.61 -9.79 -9.14
CA GLU A 167 3.44 -10.54 -7.90
C GLU A 167 2.00 -10.43 -7.38
N THR A 168 1.55 -11.52 -6.74
CA THR A 168 0.25 -11.60 -6.08
C THR A 168 0.44 -11.60 -4.57
N PHE A 169 -0.33 -10.78 -3.88
CA PHE A 169 -0.37 -10.71 -2.42
C PHE A 169 -1.64 -11.39 -1.93
N ASP A 170 -1.48 -12.42 -1.10
CA ASP A 170 -2.57 -13.08 -0.41
C ASP A 170 -2.77 -12.41 0.94
N PHE A 171 -4.02 -12.14 1.31
CA PHE A 171 -4.38 -11.56 2.60
C PHE A 171 -5.47 -12.38 3.29
N PHE A 172 -5.45 -12.38 4.62
CA PHE A 172 -6.47 -12.98 5.47
C PHE A 172 -6.76 -12.05 6.64
N LEU A 173 -8.02 -12.00 7.07
CA LEU A 173 -8.39 -11.30 8.29
C LEU A 173 -8.53 -12.28 9.44
N ASP A 174 -7.82 -11.97 10.53
CA ASP A 174 -8.09 -12.51 11.84
C ASP A 174 -8.53 -11.37 12.77
N GLY A 175 -9.29 -11.68 13.82
CA GLY A 175 -9.77 -10.67 14.74
C GLY A 175 -10.93 -11.15 15.60
N THR A 176 -11.49 -10.21 16.35
CA THR A 176 -12.67 -10.46 17.19
C THR A 176 -13.66 -9.33 17.07
N GLY A 177 -14.94 -9.64 17.25
CA GLY A 177 -15.99 -8.63 17.23
C GLY A 177 -17.41 -9.21 17.19
N GLY A 178 -18.38 -8.38 17.55
CA GLY A 178 -19.80 -8.73 17.56
C GLY A 178 -20.13 -9.97 18.42
N SER A 179 -21.27 -10.59 18.12
CA SER A 179 -21.74 -11.80 18.82
C SER A 179 -21.09 -13.10 18.34
N TYR A 180 -20.24 -13.05 17.33
CA TYR A 180 -19.79 -14.24 16.59
C TYR A 180 -18.30 -14.59 16.78
N VAL A 181 -17.60 -13.91 17.69
CA VAL A 181 -16.20 -14.15 18.11
C VAL A 181 -15.17 -13.88 17.00
N VAL A 182 -15.49 -14.07 15.73
CA VAL A 182 -14.69 -13.79 14.53
C VAL A 182 -15.40 -12.82 13.59
N PRO A 183 -14.67 -11.95 12.87
CA PRO A 183 -15.25 -10.97 11.96
C PRO A 183 -15.77 -11.63 10.67
N PHE A 184 -16.96 -11.22 10.22
CA PHE A 184 -17.48 -11.57 8.90
C PHE A 184 -16.90 -10.64 7.85
N LEU A 185 -16.08 -11.15 6.93
CA LEU A 185 -15.58 -10.36 5.82
C LEU A 185 -16.67 -10.11 4.79
N HIS A 186 -16.82 -8.86 4.37
CA HIS A 186 -17.75 -8.49 3.32
C HIS A 186 -17.20 -8.87 1.94
N ALA A 187 -18.03 -9.50 1.12
CA ALA A 187 -17.75 -9.87 -0.26
C ALA A 187 -18.88 -9.44 -1.20
N SER A 188 -18.55 -9.25 -2.47
CA SER A 188 -19.51 -8.83 -3.49
C SER A 188 -19.27 -9.51 -4.83
N ASN A 189 -20.33 -9.66 -5.62
CA ASN A 189 -20.18 -10.12 -7.00
C ASN A 189 -19.65 -9.01 -7.91
N ALA A 190 -18.60 -9.33 -8.69
CA ALA A 190 -17.93 -8.36 -9.53
C ALA A 190 -18.85 -7.66 -10.55
N ALA A 191 -19.74 -8.42 -11.18
CA ALA A 191 -20.61 -7.91 -12.25
C ALA A 191 -21.79 -7.06 -11.74
N ARG A 192 -22.08 -7.09 -10.43
CA ARG A 192 -23.30 -6.50 -9.85
C ARG A 192 -23.05 -5.46 -8.77
N SER A 193 -21.84 -5.37 -8.21
CA SER A 193 -21.53 -4.45 -7.09
C SER A 193 -21.80 -2.98 -7.42
N GLY A 194 -21.68 -2.59 -8.69
CA GLY A 194 -21.74 -1.19 -9.13
C GLY A 194 -20.48 -0.37 -8.81
N SER A 195 -19.53 -0.94 -8.07
CA SER A 195 -18.20 -0.39 -7.80
C SER A 195 -17.15 -1.01 -8.72
N PRO A 196 -15.96 -0.41 -8.87
CA PRO A 196 -14.80 -1.11 -9.42
C PRO A 196 -14.51 -2.40 -8.65
N GLN A 197 -14.04 -3.42 -9.36
CA GLN A 197 -13.81 -4.77 -8.85
C GLN A 197 -12.49 -5.31 -9.39
N ASP A 198 -11.42 -4.56 -9.15
CA ASP A 198 -10.10 -4.84 -9.73
C ASP A 198 -9.59 -6.22 -9.30
N GLY A 199 -9.20 -7.01 -10.30
CA GLY A 199 -8.62 -8.34 -10.12
C GLY A 199 -9.55 -9.38 -9.51
N ALA A 200 -10.87 -9.13 -9.46
CA ALA A 200 -11.84 -10.15 -9.04
C ALA A 200 -11.82 -11.34 -10.01
N ASP A 201 -11.75 -12.55 -9.46
CA ASP A 201 -11.61 -13.79 -10.22
C ASP A 201 -12.58 -14.90 -9.78
N ASP A 202 -13.59 -14.53 -8.98
CA ASP A 202 -14.62 -15.41 -8.44
C ASP A 202 -14.06 -16.50 -7.49
N GLN A 203 -12.81 -16.35 -7.02
CA GLN A 203 -12.13 -17.21 -6.04
C GLN A 203 -11.74 -16.41 -4.79
N MET A 204 -12.07 -16.96 -3.63
CA MET A 204 -11.59 -16.48 -2.34
C MET A 204 -10.60 -17.50 -1.76
N LEU A 205 -9.87 -17.08 -0.73
CA LEU A 205 -8.94 -17.91 0.01
C LEU A 205 -9.51 -18.33 1.36
N TYR A 206 -9.07 -19.49 1.81
CA TYR A 206 -9.19 -19.94 3.20
C TYR A 206 -7.83 -20.48 3.66
N ALA A 207 -7.55 -20.40 4.96
CA ALA A 207 -6.36 -20.99 5.55
C ALA A 207 -6.60 -21.39 7.00
N THR A 208 -5.91 -22.43 7.46
CA THR A 208 -5.87 -22.80 8.88
C THR A 208 -4.86 -21.93 9.62
N LEU A 209 -5.35 -21.18 10.61
CA LEU A 209 -4.55 -20.39 11.52
C LEU A 209 -4.27 -21.19 12.80
N ALA A 210 -2.99 -21.36 13.14
CA ALA A 210 -2.53 -21.91 14.41
C ALA A 210 -1.60 -20.91 15.11
N GLY A 211 -2.11 -20.20 16.11
CA GLY A 211 -1.41 -19.10 16.76
C GLY A 211 -1.19 -17.91 15.81
N SER A 212 0.00 -17.84 15.20
CA SER A 212 0.35 -16.82 14.20
C SER A 212 0.78 -17.40 12.86
N SER A 213 0.72 -18.72 12.69
CA SER A 213 1.15 -19.40 11.47
C SER A 213 -0.06 -19.77 10.63
N LEU A 214 0.00 -19.44 9.34
CA LEU A 214 -0.96 -19.87 8.33
C LEU A 214 -0.49 -21.18 7.70
N SER A 215 -1.44 -22.08 7.42
CA SER A 215 -1.19 -23.35 6.75
C SER A 215 -2.44 -23.80 6.00
N GLY A 216 -2.29 -24.75 5.08
CA GLY A 216 -3.44 -25.31 4.35
C GLY A 216 -4.20 -24.28 3.54
N VAL A 217 -3.49 -23.31 2.94
CA VAL A 217 -4.08 -22.29 2.08
C VAL A 217 -4.73 -22.98 0.88
N GLY A 218 -6.00 -22.67 0.66
CA GLY A 218 -6.76 -23.17 -0.48
C GLY A 218 -7.65 -22.08 -1.06
N THR A 219 -8.09 -22.31 -2.30
CA THR A 219 -9.07 -21.46 -2.98
C THR A 219 -10.46 -22.09 -2.91
N TRP A 220 -11.47 -21.25 -2.95
CA TRP A 220 -12.87 -21.68 -3.01
C TRP A 220 -13.72 -20.61 -3.68
N THR A 221 -14.90 -21.00 -4.16
CA THR A 221 -15.89 -20.05 -4.71
C THR A 221 -17.19 -20.17 -3.93
N SER A 222 -17.87 -19.05 -3.74
CA SER A 222 -19.19 -19.01 -3.12
C SER A 222 -20.29 -19.61 -4.00
N LEU A 223 -20.10 -19.63 -5.33
CA LEU A 223 -21.07 -20.17 -6.28
C LEU A 223 -21.26 -21.67 -6.08
N GLY A 224 -22.46 -22.06 -5.62
CA GLY A 224 -22.78 -23.46 -5.32
C GLY A 224 -22.28 -23.94 -3.94
N ASN A 225 -21.56 -23.11 -3.19
CA ASN A 225 -21.04 -23.42 -1.85
C ASN A 225 -21.61 -22.46 -0.80
N GLY A 226 -22.93 -22.52 -0.62
CA GLY A 226 -23.66 -21.66 0.33
C GLY A 226 -24.21 -20.36 -0.26
N TRP A 227 -23.83 -20.02 -1.49
CA TRP A 227 -24.39 -18.90 -2.24
C TRP A 227 -24.73 -19.24 -3.69
N ASP A 228 -25.65 -18.49 -4.28
CA ASP A 228 -26.12 -18.68 -5.65
C ASP A 228 -25.31 -17.87 -6.70
N LYS A 229 -24.29 -17.13 -6.25
CA LYS A 229 -23.43 -16.29 -7.09
C LYS A 229 -21.98 -16.41 -6.63
N ALA A 230 -21.04 -16.12 -7.51
CA ALA A 230 -19.64 -15.97 -7.11
C ALA A 230 -19.42 -14.60 -6.46
N SER A 231 -18.36 -14.49 -5.66
CA SER A 231 -18.01 -13.28 -4.91
C SER A 231 -16.54 -13.28 -4.56
N ASP A 232 -15.98 -12.08 -4.45
CA ASP A 232 -14.63 -11.81 -3.98
C ASP A 232 -14.73 -10.86 -2.77
N PHE A 233 -13.80 -10.96 -1.83
CA PHE A 233 -13.77 -10.07 -0.68
C PHE A 233 -13.41 -8.65 -1.10
N ASN A 234 -14.17 -7.69 -0.57
CA ASN A 234 -13.92 -6.28 -0.88
C ASN A 234 -12.61 -5.82 -0.24
N VAL A 235 -11.74 -5.22 -1.05
CA VAL A 235 -10.43 -4.72 -0.65
C VAL A 235 -10.10 -3.44 -1.41
N GLN A 236 -9.49 -2.48 -0.71
CA GLN A 236 -8.84 -1.34 -1.34
C GLN A 236 -7.38 -1.28 -0.89
N VAL A 237 -6.48 -1.04 -1.82
CA VAL A 237 -5.04 -1.01 -1.55
C VAL A 237 -4.52 0.37 -1.94
N GLU A 238 -3.93 1.08 -0.98
CA GLU A 238 -3.36 2.40 -1.20
C GLU A 238 -1.83 2.36 -1.03
N GLY A 239 -1.13 3.10 -1.88
CA GLY A 239 0.33 3.16 -1.86
C GLY A 239 0.89 3.97 -3.01
N THR A 240 2.17 3.78 -3.30
CA THR A 240 2.87 4.48 -4.38
C THR A 240 3.52 3.49 -5.34
N ALA A 241 3.49 3.80 -6.64
CA ALA A 241 4.28 3.07 -7.63
C ALA A 241 5.70 3.66 -7.65
N LEU A 242 6.71 2.80 -7.44
CA LEU A 242 8.10 3.21 -7.43
C LEU A 242 8.64 3.28 -8.87
N PRO A 243 9.25 4.41 -9.28
CA PRO A 243 9.87 4.54 -10.58
C PRO A 243 10.96 3.49 -10.78
N GLU A 244 11.03 2.90 -11.98
CA GLU A 244 12.13 1.99 -12.30
C GLU A 244 13.50 2.68 -12.20
N PRO A 245 14.56 1.95 -11.79
CA PRO A 245 15.91 2.51 -11.69
C PRO A 245 16.41 3.18 -12.98
N ALA A 246 15.98 2.68 -14.16
CA ALA A 246 16.34 3.26 -15.46
C ALA A 246 15.73 4.65 -15.68
N SER A 247 14.52 4.90 -15.18
CA SER A 247 13.84 6.20 -15.26
C SER A 247 14.58 7.27 -14.44
N LEU A 248 15.11 6.87 -13.27
CA LEU A 248 15.96 7.75 -12.45
C LEU A 248 17.31 8.04 -13.14
N ALA A 249 17.90 7.04 -13.80
CA ALA A 249 19.13 7.24 -14.56
C ALA A 249 18.93 8.21 -15.73
N LEU A 250 17.80 8.12 -16.44
CA LEU A 250 17.49 9.01 -17.57
C LEU A 250 17.30 10.47 -17.13
N VAL A 251 16.63 10.69 -16.00
CA VAL A 251 16.51 12.02 -15.37
C VAL A 251 17.90 12.56 -15.01
N GLY A 252 18.77 11.72 -14.46
CA GLY A 252 20.17 12.06 -14.18
C GLY A 252 20.94 12.47 -15.43
N VAL A 253 20.81 11.74 -16.53
CA VAL A 253 21.47 12.06 -17.82
C VAL A 253 20.91 13.34 -18.44
N ALA A 254 19.60 13.56 -18.40
CA ALA A 254 18.96 14.76 -18.92
C ALA A 254 19.42 16.03 -18.17
N LEU A 255 19.51 15.96 -16.83
CA LEU A 255 20.04 17.03 -15.99
C LEU A 255 21.52 17.32 -16.31
N LEU A 256 22.34 16.28 -16.48
CA LEU A 256 23.73 16.44 -16.90
C LEU A 256 23.83 17.11 -18.29
N GLY A 257 23.00 16.71 -19.25
CA GLY A 257 22.95 17.32 -20.58
C GLY A 257 22.61 18.81 -20.56
N LEU A 258 21.69 19.23 -19.69
CA LEU A 258 21.32 20.64 -19.50
C LEU A 258 22.47 21.47 -18.91
N THR A 259 23.19 20.93 -17.92
CA THR A 259 24.35 21.63 -17.32
C THR A 259 25.50 21.82 -18.32
N ILE A 260 25.74 20.83 -19.18
CA ILE A 260 26.77 20.90 -20.24
C ILE A 260 26.36 21.91 -21.32
N SER A 261 25.07 21.95 -21.67
CA SER A 261 24.55 22.88 -22.68
C SER A 261 24.56 24.34 -22.21
N ALA A 262 24.31 24.59 -20.92
CA ALA A 262 24.40 25.93 -20.34
C ALA A 262 25.84 26.47 -20.29
N ARG A 263 26.84 25.59 -20.10
CA ARG A 263 28.27 25.96 -20.08
C ARG A 263 28.85 26.34 -21.45
N ARG A 264 28.20 25.96 -22.55
CA ARG A 264 28.67 26.29 -23.91
C ARG A 264 28.19 27.66 -24.41
N ARG A 265 27.34 28.37 -23.65
CA ARG A 265 26.77 29.68 -24.04
C ARG A 265 27.37 30.87 -23.28
N THR A 266 28.46 30.67 -22.55
CA THR A 266 29.25 31.72 -21.89
C THR A 266 30.68 31.64 -22.37
#